data_AF-A0A7X9C8I0-F1
#
_entry.id   AF-A0A7X9C8I0-F1
#
_cell.length_a   1.000
_cell.length_b   1.000
_cell.length_c   1.000
_cell.angle_alpha   90.00
_cell.angle_beta   90.00
_cell.angle_gamma   90.00
#
_symmetry.space_group_name_H-M   'P 1'
#
loop_
_entity.id
_entity.type
_entity.pdbx_description
1 polymer ?
#
loop_
_entity_poly.entity_id
_entity_poly.type
_entity_poly.pdbx_seq_one_letter_code
_entity_poly.pdbx_strand_id
1 'polypeptide(L)'
;PRWEHDQFECAEAVIEDDGSPTDADEACGADVSEKLAPQNPAADLAPAEGGGSLTLVDLTEQICPEGRCAPILGDTYVYLDDDHLTERFVEQALAPSVTEILDGPEGPRSIRELAAAG
;
A
#
# COMPACT_ATOMS: atom_id res chain seq x y z
N PRO A 1 -2.64 -5.62 -2.11
CA PRO A 1 -3.47 -6.38 -3.08
C PRO A 1 -2.78 -7.71 -3.36
N ARG A 2 -3.51 -8.83 -3.44
CA ARG A 2 -2.91 -10.12 -3.82
C ARG A 2 -3.19 -10.43 -5.27
N TRP A 3 -2.16 -10.65 -6.07
CA TRP A 3 -2.30 -10.99 -7.48
C TRP A 3 -1.99 -12.45 -7.74
N GLU A 4 -2.62 -13.02 -8.77
CA GLU A 4 -2.35 -14.40 -9.21
C GLU A 4 -1.29 -14.46 -10.31
N HIS A 5 -0.86 -13.29 -10.79
CA HIS A 5 0.08 -13.10 -11.88
C HIS A 5 0.90 -11.84 -11.62
N ASP A 6 2.08 -11.80 -12.25
CA ASP A 6 2.97 -10.65 -12.20
C ASP A 6 2.31 -9.42 -12.84
N GLN A 7 2.08 -8.39 -12.03
CA GLN A 7 1.43 -7.16 -12.48
C GLN A 7 2.33 -6.30 -13.35
N PHE A 8 3.65 -6.34 -13.12
CA PHE A 8 4.61 -5.59 -13.91
C PHE A 8 4.67 -6.18 -15.32
N GLU A 9 4.80 -7.50 -15.45
CA GLU A 9 4.80 -8.17 -16.76
C GLU A 9 3.49 -7.97 -17.53
N CYS A 10 2.34 -8.01 -16.84
CA CYS A 10 1.04 -7.76 -17.47
C CYS A 10 0.94 -6.35 -18.05
N ALA A 11 1.33 -5.34 -17.27
CA ALA A 11 1.29 -3.95 -17.70
C ALA A 11 2.31 -3.66 -18.81
N GLU A 12 3.54 -4.16 -18.70
CA GLU A 12 4.56 -4.01 -19.74
C GLU A 12 4.10 -4.61 -21.07
N ALA A 13 3.45 -5.79 -21.06
CA ALA A 13 2.94 -6.39 -22.29
C ALA A 13 1.91 -5.50 -23.00
N VAL A 14 1.09 -4.75 -22.25
CA VAL A 14 0.14 -3.77 -22.83
C VAL A 14 0.88 -2.57 -23.40
N ILE A 15 1.87 -2.04 -22.68
CA ILE A 15 2.66 -0.88 -23.13
C ILE A 15 3.50 -1.23 -24.37
N GLU A 16 4.07 -2.44 -24.43
CA GLU A 16 4.84 -2.94 -25.58
C GLU A 16 3.97 -3.10 -26.84
N ASP A 17 2.66 -3.32 -26.70
CA ASP A 17 1.69 -3.38 -27.80
C ASP A 17 1.07 -2.00 -28.12
N ASP A 18 1.85 -0.92 -27.90
CA ASP A 18 1.46 0.48 -28.09
C ASP A 18 0.26 0.95 -27.24
N GLY A 19 -0.05 0.23 -26.15
CA GLY A 19 -1.09 0.58 -25.19
C GLY A 19 -0.70 1.71 -24.23
N SER A 20 -1.69 2.21 -23.49
CA SER A 20 -1.53 3.25 -22.46
C SER A 20 -1.66 2.70 -21.03
N PRO A 21 -1.26 3.46 -19.99
CA PRO A 21 -1.53 3.08 -18.61
C PRO A 21 -3.01 2.84 -18.31
N THR A 22 -3.92 3.53 -19.00
CA THR A 22 -5.37 3.28 -18.89
C THR A 22 -5.72 1.90 -19.45
N ASP A 23 -5.18 1.54 -20.61
CA ASP A 23 -5.41 0.20 -21.20
C ASP A 23 -4.81 -0.90 -20.30
N ALA A 24 -3.68 -0.62 -19.64
CA ALA A 24 -3.07 -1.53 -18.68
C ALA A 24 -3.93 -1.70 -17.41
N ASP A 25 -4.55 -0.63 -16.90
CA ASP A 25 -5.53 -0.74 -15.81
C ASP A 25 -6.77 -1.54 -16.23
N GLU A 26 -7.30 -1.32 -17.44
CA GLU A 26 -8.44 -2.11 -17.95
C GLU A 26 -8.11 -3.60 -18.08
N ALA A 27 -6.88 -3.93 -18.52
CA ALA A 27 -6.47 -5.31 -18.77
C ALA A 27 -6.01 -6.06 -17.49
N CYS A 28 -5.25 -5.39 -16.63
CA CYS A 28 -4.53 -6.01 -15.52
C CYS A 28 -5.04 -5.57 -14.14
N GLY A 29 -5.64 -4.38 -14.06
CA GLY A 29 -6.14 -3.81 -12.81
C GLY A 29 -7.38 -4.53 -12.29
N ALA A 30 -7.74 -4.23 -11.05
CA ALA A 30 -8.89 -4.83 -10.39
C ALA A 30 -9.52 -3.91 -9.35
N ASP A 31 -10.76 -4.19 -8.97
CA ASP A 31 -11.37 -3.50 -7.86
C ASP A 31 -10.74 -3.99 -6.55
N VAL A 32 -10.54 -3.06 -5.61
CA VAL A 32 -9.89 -3.35 -4.32
C VAL A 32 -10.61 -4.47 -3.55
N SER A 33 -11.93 -4.58 -3.73
CA SER A 33 -12.75 -5.61 -3.08
C SER A 33 -12.43 -7.03 -3.56
N GLU A 34 -11.84 -7.18 -4.75
CA GLU A 34 -11.39 -8.46 -5.29
C GLU A 34 -10.02 -8.86 -4.76
N LYS A 35 -9.25 -7.89 -4.23
CA LYS A 35 -7.84 -8.07 -3.85
C LYS A 35 -7.60 -8.03 -2.35
N LEU A 36 -8.56 -7.55 -1.57
CA LEU A 36 -8.50 -7.53 -0.11
C LEU A 36 -9.39 -8.62 0.49
N ALA A 37 -9.03 -9.05 1.70
CA ALA A 37 -9.90 -9.92 2.48
C ALA A 37 -11.20 -9.16 2.84
N PRO A 38 -12.36 -9.83 2.91
CA PRO A 38 -13.62 -9.19 3.31
C PRO A 38 -13.61 -8.61 4.73
N GLN A 39 -12.68 -9.08 5.56
CA GLN A 39 -12.52 -8.68 6.94
C GLN A 39 -11.04 -8.37 7.19
N ASN A 40 -10.77 -7.24 7.85
CA ASN A 40 -9.42 -6.88 8.25
C ASN A 40 -8.96 -7.86 9.35
N PRO A 41 -7.93 -8.70 9.13
CA PRO A 41 -7.45 -9.65 10.12
C PRO A 41 -6.84 -8.97 11.35
N ALA A 42 -6.51 -7.67 11.25
CA ALA A 42 -5.96 -6.88 12.34
C ALA A 42 -7.04 -6.17 13.18
N ALA A 43 -8.33 -6.27 12.83
CA ALA A 43 -9.41 -5.52 13.48
C ALA A 43 -9.54 -5.80 14.98
N ASP A 44 -9.28 -7.04 15.40
CA ASP A 44 -9.40 -7.47 16.79
C ASP A 44 -8.06 -7.36 17.55
N LEU A 45 -7.01 -6.81 16.95
CA LEU A 45 -5.74 -6.64 17.63
C LEU A 45 -5.84 -5.50 18.65
N ALA A 46 -5.51 -5.83 19.90
CA ALA A 46 -5.35 -4.88 20.98
C ALA A 46 -3.88 -4.82 21.42
N PRO A 47 -3.40 -3.68 21.96
CA PRO A 47 -2.10 -3.64 22.61
C PRO A 47 -2.01 -4.68 23.72
N ALA A 48 -0.86 -5.36 23.82
CA ALA A 48 -0.64 -6.35 24.87
C ALA A 48 -0.69 -5.71 26.27
N GLU A 49 -1.26 -6.44 27.22
CA GLU A 49 -1.22 -6.12 28.65
C GLU A 49 0.25 -5.89 29.06
N GLY A 50 0.58 -4.69 29.57
CA GLY A 50 1.96 -4.34 29.97
C GLY A 50 2.60 -3.15 29.25
N GLY A 51 1.88 -2.46 28.35
CA GLY A 51 2.25 -1.09 27.93
C GLY A 51 2.86 -0.93 26.53
N GLY A 52 2.36 -1.66 25.53
CA GLY A 52 2.64 -1.36 24.11
C GLY A 52 1.65 -0.35 23.50
N SER A 53 2.02 0.26 22.36
CA SER A 53 1.08 0.93 21.46
C SER A 53 0.93 0.11 20.17
N LEU A 54 -0.30 0.06 19.66
CA LEU A 54 -0.61 -0.50 18.34
C LEU A 54 -1.17 0.63 17.48
N THR A 55 -0.54 0.87 16.34
CA THR A 55 -1.02 1.82 15.32
C THR A 55 -1.33 1.02 14.07
N LEU A 56 -2.59 1.02 13.65
CA LEU A 56 -2.99 0.48 12.36
C LEU A 56 -2.77 1.55 11.30
N VAL A 57 -2.02 1.20 10.26
CA VAL A 57 -1.78 2.05 9.10
C VAL A 57 -2.46 1.40 7.90
N ASP A 58 -3.45 2.10 7.36
CA ASP A 58 -4.12 1.67 6.13
C ASP A 58 -3.54 2.46 4.95
N LEU A 59 -2.84 1.74 4.07
CA LEU A 59 -2.23 2.29 2.86
C LEU A 59 -3.09 2.04 1.61
N THR A 60 -4.29 1.48 1.78
CA THR A 60 -5.14 1.03 0.68
C THR A 60 -5.46 2.16 -0.28
N GLU A 61 -5.81 3.35 0.21
CA GLU A 61 -6.16 4.48 -0.66
C GLU A 61 -4.97 4.99 -1.48
N GLN A 62 -3.74 4.88 -0.97
CA GLN A 62 -2.56 5.27 -1.74
C GLN A 62 -2.21 4.25 -2.83
N ILE A 63 -2.45 2.95 -2.56
CA ILE A 63 -2.16 1.85 -3.50
C ILE A 63 -3.29 1.68 -4.53
N CYS A 64 -4.54 1.88 -4.10
CA CYS A 64 -5.74 1.66 -4.89
C CYS A 64 -6.69 2.88 -4.75
N PRO A 65 -6.33 4.04 -5.31
CA PRO A 65 -7.13 5.25 -5.20
C PRO A 65 -8.53 5.01 -5.78
N GLU A 66 -9.53 5.60 -5.14
CA GLU A 66 -10.94 5.48 -5.56
C GLU A 66 -11.43 4.02 -5.63
N GLY A 67 -10.76 3.11 -4.92
CA GLY A 67 -11.10 1.68 -4.88
C GLY A 67 -10.64 0.87 -6.09
N ARG A 68 -9.82 1.44 -6.98
CA ARG A 68 -9.26 0.74 -8.15
C ARG A 68 -7.76 0.50 -7.96
N CYS A 69 -7.34 -0.76 -8.05
CA CYS A 69 -5.92 -1.16 -7.96
C CYS A 69 -5.34 -1.28 -9.37
N ALA A 70 -4.77 -0.18 -9.89
CA ALA A 70 -4.11 -0.16 -11.20
C ALA A 70 -2.63 -0.60 -11.10
N PRO A 71 -2.06 -1.22 -12.15
CA PRO A 71 -0.65 -1.58 -12.16
C PRO A 71 0.29 -0.37 -12.34
N ILE A 72 -0.23 0.73 -12.89
CA ILE A 72 0.47 2.00 -13.11
C ILE A 72 -0.41 3.13 -12.58
N LEU A 73 0.17 3.99 -11.73
CA LEU A 73 -0.48 5.22 -11.29
C LEU A 73 0.30 6.42 -11.82
N GLY A 74 -0.34 7.19 -12.71
CA GLY A 74 0.30 8.27 -13.44
C GLY A 74 1.38 7.75 -14.38
N ASP A 75 2.64 7.89 -13.98
CA ASP A 75 3.83 7.48 -14.74
C ASP A 75 4.68 6.42 -14.00
N THR A 76 4.16 5.86 -12.91
CA THR A 76 4.92 5.00 -12.01
C THR A 76 4.24 3.65 -11.86
N TYR A 77 5.01 2.58 -12.12
CA TYR A 77 4.61 1.20 -11.83
C TYR A 77 4.43 1.01 -10.32
N VAL A 78 3.27 0.52 -9.93
CA VAL A 78 2.92 0.26 -8.53
C VAL A 78 3.60 -1.01 -8.04
N TYR A 79 3.48 -2.09 -8.81
CA TYR A 79 3.95 -3.42 -8.45
C TYR A 79 5.26 -3.77 -9.16
N LEU A 80 6.11 -4.49 -8.43
CA LEU A 80 7.33 -5.09 -8.96
C LEU A 80 7.05 -6.50 -9.53
N ASP A 81 6.14 -7.22 -8.89
CA ASP A 81 5.71 -8.59 -9.23
C ASP A 81 4.24 -8.82 -8.79
N ASP A 82 3.87 -10.02 -8.36
CA ASP A 82 2.53 -10.39 -7.90
C ASP A 82 2.15 -9.89 -6.49
N ASP A 83 3.10 -9.48 -5.64
CA ASP A 83 2.80 -9.04 -4.27
C ASP A 83 3.69 -7.88 -3.75
N HIS A 84 4.80 -7.57 -4.42
CA HIS A 84 5.74 -6.51 -4.02
C HIS A 84 5.45 -5.19 -4.74
N LEU A 85 5.69 -4.08 -4.04
CA LEU A 85 5.64 -2.74 -4.62
C LEU A 85 7.02 -2.33 -5.15
N THR A 86 7.05 -1.48 -6.17
CA THR A 86 8.31 -0.91 -6.65
C THR A 86 8.92 0.05 -5.63
N GLU A 87 10.25 0.12 -5.58
CA GLU A 87 10.98 1.07 -4.72
C GLU A 87 10.51 2.50 -4.98
N ARG A 88 10.44 2.90 -6.26
CA ARG A 88 10.03 4.25 -6.67
C ARG A 88 8.62 4.59 -6.19
N PHE A 89 7.67 3.67 -6.34
CA PHE A 89 6.31 3.89 -5.85
C PHE A 89 6.28 4.06 -4.33
N VAL A 90 6.98 3.19 -3.58
CA VAL A 90 7.07 3.28 -2.13
C VAL A 90 7.67 4.61 -1.69
N GLU A 91 8.80 5.02 -2.28
CA GLU A 91 9.49 6.26 -1.93
C GLU A 91 8.63 7.51 -2.19
N GLN A 92 7.90 7.53 -3.30
CA GLN A 92 7.17 8.72 -3.75
C GLN A 92 5.75 8.80 -3.16
N ALA A 93 5.06 7.67 -3.05
CA ALA A 93 3.64 7.64 -2.68
C ALA A 93 3.37 7.24 -1.23
N LEU A 94 4.25 6.44 -0.60
CA LEU A 94 3.96 5.85 0.72
C LEU A 94 4.86 6.37 1.84
N ALA A 95 6.17 6.44 1.59
CA ALA A 95 7.16 6.77 2.61
C ALA A 95 6.91 8.12 3.32
N PRO A 96 6.48 9.20 2.64
CA PRO A 96 6.20 10.47 3.32
C PRO A 96 5.07 10.34 4.35
N SER A 97 3.93 9.76 3.97
CA SER A 97 2.77 9.58 4.85
C SER A 97 3.07 8.62 6.00
N VAL A 98 3.78 7.52 5.73
CA VAL A 98 4.20 6.59 6.79
C VAL A 98 5.15 7.28 7.77
N THR A 99 6.09 8.09 7.28
CA THR A 99 7.02 8.84 8.15
C THR A 99 6.26 9.81 9.05
N GLU A 100 5.29 10.56 8.51
CA GLU A 100 4.44 11.44 9.30
C GLU A 100 3.65 10.69 10.38
N ILE A 101 3.10 9.51 10.06
CA ILE A 101 2.37 8.68 11.04
C ILE A 101 3.31 8.18 12.15
N LEU A 102 4.54 7.80 11.80
CA LEU A 102 5.52 7.26 12.75
C LEU A 102 6.09 8.33 13.69
N ASP A 103 6.35 9.52 13.15
CA ASP A 103 7.02 10.63 13.83
C ASP A 103 6.04 11.65 14.42
N GLY A 104 4.75 11.55 14.07
CA GLY A 104 3.70 12.41 14.58
C GLY A 104 3.55 12.33 16.11
N PRO A 105 2.81 13.27 16.73
CA PRO A 105 2.66 13.35 18.19
C PRO A 105 2.02 12.09 18.82
N GLU A 106 1.19 11.38 18.04
CA GLU A 106 0.56 10.10 18.43
C GLU A 106 1.30 8.89 17.84
N GLY A 107 2.43 9.14 17.17
CA GLY A 107 3.25 8.12 16.53
C GLY A 107 3.99 7.25 17.56
N PRO A 108 4.27 5.99 17.24
CA PRO A 108 4.95 5.07 18.14
C PRO A 108 6.36 5.53 18.55
N ARG A 109 7.04 6.38 17.76
CA ARG A 109 8.32 6.97 18.19
C ARG A 109 8.13 8.00 19.29
N SER A 110 7.21 8.94 19.10
CA SER A 110 6.84 9.94 20.11
C SER A 110 6.34 9.31 21.41
N ILE A 111 5.54 8.24 21.33
CA ILE A 111 5.06 7.49 22.51
C ILE A 111 6.22 6.81 23.24
N ARG A 112 7.18 6.20 22.51
CA ARG A 112 8.37 5.58 23.12
C ARG A 112 9.27 6.61 23.79
N GLU A 113 9.45 7.78 23.17
CA GLU A 113 10.22 8.88 23.75
C GLU A 113 9.57 9.41 25.03
N LEU A 114 8.25 9.60 25.05
CA LEU A 114 7.50 9.99 26.25
C LEU A 114 7.59 8.94 27.37
N ALA A 115 7.46 7.67 27.04
CA ALA A 115 7.56 6.57 28.01
C ALA A 115 8.98 6.41 28.60
N ALA A 116 10.03 6.79 27.85
CA ALA A 116 11.41 6.77 28.33
C ALA A 116 11.80 8.00 29.16
N ALA A 117 11.00 9.07 29.12
CA ALA A 117 11.26 10.32 29.81
C ALA A 117 10.61 10.43 31.21
N GLY A 118 9.75 9.48 31.59
CA GLY A 118 9.08 9.40 32.91
C GLY A 118 9.63 8.29 33.79
#